data_AF-A0A7Y3MNG3-F1
#
_entry.id   AF-A0A7Y3MNG3-F1
#
_cell.length_a   1.000
_cell.length_b   1.000
_cell.length_c   1.000
_cell.angle_alpha   90.00
_cell.angle_beta   90.00
_cell.angle_gamma   90.00
#
_symmetry.space_group_name_H-M   'P 1'
#
loop_
_entity.id
_entity.type
_entity.pdbx_description
1 polymer ?
#
loop_
_entity_poly.entity_id
_entity_poly.type
_entity_poly.pdbx_seq_one_letter_code
_entity_poly.pdbx_strand_id
1 'polypeptide(L)'
;MKKLLLSIVVTLLFTTIYGQEQRTISGKVSDGKIPMQSVNISVLNKDVSTTTNAQGNYQIRVETGDKLQYSYTGMKSITIRVEDVTRILNPIMVPEINELDEVLVEGSRRMSQKDLAEDYVLNKNIIRTAFGYLDADRAAGNVRTIEESDITAVNFNLFNYLTLGRFPGVSVLDGRVFIRGKGSIENSASAIFDVDGQIFTDVPTWLDLGNIKRIALLNNLATTTAYGSIGAGGVFVINTFGASPVDKKIVDRARLKNNYVTERLLTQDDIHKNKPNYLKELEASASFTEAKEVFDSYDQAYHASPYFYLDAHNHFVTKFDAIQFADGMIQDNYGLFEGNSVLLKALAYQYQEQQRFSKANDILKEVFILRPNYAQSYLDMANSYREINEPKMAASIYARYNYLLDEGFMQSDTIGFGPIIEREFNNLLTLDKGAVVNNTNQLFVAQETFDGTRLVFEWNDGEAEFDLQFVNPENQYYSWKHSLYDNENEIMREKDFGYNVKEYLIDNSLPGTWAINITYYGNKSLTPTYLKATVYHNYGTRAQQKETKVFKLSLKDVNHELFKVRTTGGVITK
;
A
#
# COMPACT_ATOMS: atom_id res chain seq x y z
N MET A 1 -19.47 -61.10 25.43
CA MET A 1 -20.63 -60.27 25.04
C MET A 1 -20.78 -59.00 25.89
N LYS A 2 -20.82 -59.06 27.23
CA LYS A 2 -20.94 -57.86 28.09
C LYS A 2 -19.83 -56.80 27.92
N LYS A 3 -18.58 -57.21 27.68
CA LYS A 3 -17.46 -56.27 27.42
C LYS A 3 -17.50 -55.62 26.03
N LEU A 4 -18.10 -56.28 25.04
CA LEU A 4 -18.27 -55.74 23.69
C LEU A 4 -19.40 -54.70 23.66
N LEU A 5 -20.48 -54.96 24.41
CA LEU A 5 -21.58 -54.02 24.60
C LEU A 5 -21.14 -52.74 25.33
N LEU A 6 -20.27 -52.87 26.35
CA LEU A 6 -19.73 -51.72 27.06
C LEU A 6 -18.83 -50.85 26.17
N SER A 7 -18.04 -51.47 25.28
CA SER A 7 -17.20 -50.73 24.32
C SER A 7 -18.05 -49.96 23.30
N ILE A 8 -19.14 -50.55 22.80
CA ILE A 8 -20.04 -49.88 21.84
C ILE A 8 -20.80 -48.72 22.49
N VAL A 9 -21.23 -48.88 23.75
CA VAL A 9 -21.91 -47.81 24.49
C VAL A 9 -20.97 -46.64 24.80
N VAL A 10 -19.69 -46.90 25.10
CA VAL A 10 -18.69 -45.85 25.32
C VAL A 10 -18.37 -45.12 24.00
N THR A 11 -18.29 -45.80 22.86
CA THR A 11 -18.02 -45.14 21.56
C THR A 11 -19.20 -44.29 21.08
N LEU A 12 -20.45 -44.65 21.43
CA LEU A 12 -21.65 -43.83 21.15
C LEU A 12 -21.79 -42.60 22.06
N LEU A 13 -21.10 -42.55 23.21
CA LEU A 13 -21.10 -41.40 24.12
C LEU A 13 -20.09 -40.31 23.73
N PHE A 14 -19.21 -40.56 22.75
CA PHE A 14 -18.20 -39.61 22.26
C PHE A 14 -18.47 -39.05 20.87
N THR A 15 -19.59 -39.39 20.22
CA THR A 15 -20.01 -38.67 19.01
C THR A 15 -20.74 -37.39 19.41
N THR A 16 -19.99 -36.39 19.87
CA THR A 16 -20.46 -35.01 19.73
C THR A 16 -20.50 -34.73 18.24
N ILE A 17 -21.67 -34.85 17.64
CA ILE A 17 -21.95 -34.24 16.35
C ILE A 17 -21.72 -32.75 16.58
N TYR A 18 -20.58 -32.23 16.14
CA TYR A 18 -20.39 -30.80 15.96
C TYR A 18 -21.39 -30.40 14.88
N GLY A 19 -22.60 -30.02 15.27
CA GLY A 19 -23.51 -29.34 14.37
C GLY A 19 -22.80 -28.07 13.94
N GLN A 20 -22.42 -27.96 12.67
CA GLN A 20 -22.03 -26.67 12.12
C GLN A 20 -23.24 -25.76 12.30
N GLU A 21 -23.05 -24.70 13.08
CA GLU A 21 -24.14 -23.79 13.43
C GLU A 21 -24.54 -23.02 12.17
N GLN A 22 -25.63 -23.47 11.55
CA GLN A 22 -26.21 -22.81 10.39
C GLN A 22 -26.63 -21.40 10.81
N ARG A 23 -26.05 -20.41 10.15
CA ARG A 23 -26.33 -19.00 10.38
C ARG A 23 -27.02 -18.40 9.17
N THR A 24 -27.84 -17.41 9.45
CA THR A 24 -28.52 -16.67 8.40
C THR A 24 -27.76 -15.37 8.15
N ILE A 25 -27.20 -15.24 6.94
CA ILE A 25 -26.60 -13.99 6.47
C ILE A 25 -27.68 -13.19 5.77
N SER A 26 -27.73 -11.90 6.09
CA SER A 26 -28.61 -10.94 5.43
C SER A 26 -27.80 -9.79 4.87
N GLY A 27 -28.36 -9.05 3.94
CA GLY A 27 -27.75 -7.82 3.49
C GLY A 27 -28.35 -7.29 2.22
N LYS A 28 -27.65 -6.32 1.65
CA LYS A 28 -28.08 -5.56 0.48
C LYS A 28 -26.94 -5.44 -0.52
N VAL A 29 -27.18 -5.85 -1.77
CA VAL A 29 -26.23 -5.67 -2.87
C VAL A 29 -26.55 -4.38 -3.62
N SER A 30 -25.52 -3.62 -4.00
CA SER A 30 -25.65 -2.38 -4.77
C SER A 30 -24.50 -2.23 -5.77
N ASP A 31 -24.63 -1.29 -6.71
CA ASP A 31 -23.54 -0.85 -7.59
C ASP A 31 -22.73 0.34 -7.00
N GLY A 32 -22.90 0.60 -5.70
CA GLY A 32 -22.34 1.75 -4.99
C GLY A 32 -23.29 2.95 -4.92
N LYS A 33 -24.34 3.01 -5.76
CA LYS A 33 -25.34 4.09 -5.75
C LYS A 33 -26.77 3.55 -5.66
N ILE A 34 -27.07 2.51 -6.42
CA ILE A 34 -28.40 1.97 -6.64
C ILE A 34 -28.44 0.52 -6.14
N PRO A 35 -29.49 0.12 -5.40
CA PRO A 35 -29.68 -1.27 -5.04
C PRO A 35 -29.86 -2.16 -6.28
N MET A 36 -29.24 -3.34 -6.28
CA MET A 36 -29.28 -4.24 -7.45
C MET A 36 -30.26 -5.39 -7.23
N GLN A 37 -31.24 -5.52 -8.12
CA GLN A 37 -32.21 -6.62 -8.14
C GLN A 37 -31.68 -7.83 -8.93
N SER A 38 -32.08 -9.04 -8.55
CA SER A 38 -31.75 -10.29 -9.25
C SER A 38 -30.26 -10.62 -9.31
N VAL A 39 -29.46 -10.10 -8.38
CA VAL A 39 -28.09 -10.59 -8.15
C VAL A 39 -28.20 -12.02 -7.64
N ASN A 40 -27.46 -12.94 -8.25
CA ASN A 40 -27.40 -14.33 -7.79
C ASN A 40 -26.36 -14.45 -6.66
N ILE A 41 -26.77 -15.04 -5.54
CA ILE A 41 -25.91 -15.35 -4.40
C ILE A 41 -25.92 -16.86 -4.22
N SER A 42 -24.79 -17.51 -4.44
CA SER A 42 -24.65 -18.96 -4.33
C SER A 42 -23.54 -19.33 -3.36
N VAL A 43 -23.72 -20.43 -2.64
CA VAL A 43 -22.64 -21.06 -1.88
C VAL A 43 -21.82 -21.93 -2.82
N LEU A 44 -20.53 -21.64 -2.95
CA LEU A 44 -19.66 -22.45 -3.81
C LEU A 44 -19.65 -23.91 -3.34
N ASN A 45 -19.77 -24.83 -4.30
CA ASN A 45 -19.82 -26.28 -4.08
C ASN A 45 -21.02 -26.80 -3.27
N LYS A 46 -22.09 -26.02 -3.11
CA LYS A 46 -23.36 -26.47 -2.51
C LYS A 46 -24.56 -26.04 -3.36
N ASP A 47 -25.63 -26.81 -3.34
CA ASP A 47 -26.91 -26.47 -3.99
C ASP A 47 -27.73 -25.48 -3.13
N VAL A 48 -27.09 -24.41 -2.67
CA VAL A 48 -27.71 -23.35 -1.85
C VAL A 48 -27.50 -22.02 -2.54
N SER A 49 -28.60 -21.38 -2.95
CA SER A 49 -28.57 -20.07 -3.59
C SER A 49 -29.81 -19.25 -3.28
N THR A 50 -29.69 -17.93 -3.41
CA THR A 50 -30.79 -16.97 -3.33
C THR A 50 -30.57 -15.85 -4.35
N THR A 51 -31.53 -14.95 -4.48
CA THR A 51 -31.41 -13.75 -5.33
C THR A 51 -31.87 -12.51 -4.59
N THR A 52 -31.29 -11.36 -4.92
CA THR A 52 -31.76 -10.08 -4.35
C THR A 52 -33.14 -9.69 -4.86
N ASN A 53 -33.93 -9.04 -4.00
CA ASN A 53 -35.21 -8.44 -4.36
C ASN A 53 -35.05 -7.06 -5.01
N ALA A 54 -36.18 -6.38 -5.31
CA ALA A 54 -36.18 -5.05 -5.94
C ALA A 54 -35.46 -3.95 -5.14
N GLN A 55 -35.31 -4.12 -3.82
CA GLN A 55 -34.57 -3.21 -2.94
C GLN A 55 -33.12 -3.66 -2.74
N GLY A 56 -32.65 -4.67 -3.48
CA GLY A 56 -31.31 -5.24 -3.35
C GLY A 56 -31.10 -6.15 -2.15
N ASN A 57 -32.14 -6.41 -1.34
CA ASN A 57 -32.02 -7.17 -0.11
C ASN A 57 -32.03 -8.67 -0.39
N TYR A 58 -31.26 -9.44 0.39
CA TYR A 58 -31.24 -10.90 0.34
C TYR A 58 -31.08 -11.52 1.74
N GLN A 59 -31.36 -12.81 1.81
CA GLN A 59 -31.10 -13.64 2.98
C GLN A 59 -30.72 -15.05 2.54
N ILE A 60 -29.68 -15.62 3.14
CA ILE A 60 -29.16 -16.96 2.81
C ILE A 60 -28.70 -17.69 4.08
N ARG A 61 -28.97 -18.99 4.17
CA ARG A 61 -28.50 -19.85 5.27
C ARG A 61 -27.20 -20.53 4.86
N VAL A 62 -26.17 -20.40 5.67
CA VAL A 62 -24.81 -20.87 5.39
C VAL A 62 -24.12 -21.34 6.67
N GLU A 63 -22.98 -21.99 6.50
CA GLU A 63 -22.11 -22.43 7.59
C GLU A 63 -20.84 -21.57 7.63
N THR A 64 -20.17 -21.50 8.78
CA THR A 64 -18.86 -20.84 8.89
C THR A 64 -17.85 -21.54 7.97
N GLY A 65 -17.10 -20.76 7.19
CA GLY A 65 -16.14 -21.26 6.21
C GLY A 65 -16.71 -21.41 4.79
N ASP A 66 -18.02 -21.32 4.61
CA ASP A 66 -18.64 -21.29 3.29
C ASP A 66 -18.17 -20.09 2.48
N LYS A 67 -18.02 -20.26 1.16
CA LYS A 67 -17.68 -19.17 0.23
C LYS A 67 -18.94 -18.75 -0.53
N LEU A 68 -19.40 -17.52 -0.28
CA LEU A 68 -20.52 -16.89 -0.95
C LEU A 68 -20.04 -16.18 -2.22
N GLN A 69 -20.54 -16.61 -3.36
CA GLN A 69 -20.31 -15.95 -4.65
C GLN A 69 -21.51 -15.08 -5.01
N TYR A 70 -21.25 -13.82 -5.30
CA TYR A 70 -22.21 -12.84 -5.80
C TYR A 70 -21.94 -12.64 -7.29
N SER A 71 -22.92 -12.93 -8.13
CA SER A 71 -22.79 -12.83 -9.59
C SER A 71 -23.98 -12.10 -10.22
N TYR A 72 -23.68 -11.29 -11.23
CA TYR A 72 -24.66 -10.56 -12.02
C TYR A 72 -24.09 -10.28 -13.40
N THR A 73 -24.92 -10.34 -14.44
CA THR A 73 -24.47 -10.17 -15.82
C THR A 73 -23.81 -8.80 -16.04
N GLY A 74 -22.57 -8.81 -16.53
CA GLY A 74 -21.79 -7.60 -16.81
C GLY A 74 -21.08 -7.00 -15.59
N MET A 75 -21.11 -7.67 -14.43
CA MET A 75 -20.42 -7.25 -13.21
C MET A 75 -19.34 -8.27 -12.82
N LYS A 76 -18.25 -7.79 -12.22
CA LYS A 76 -17.21 -8.64 -11.64
C LYS A 76 -17.83 -9.47 -10.53
N SER A 77 -17.65 -10.79 -10.59
CA SER A 77 -18.12 -11.68 -9.53
C SER A 77 -17.29 -11.46 -8.26
N ILE A 78 -17.94 -11.46 -7.11
CA ILE A 78 -17.28 -11.26 -5.81
C ILE A 78 -17.42 -12.54 -5.00
N THR A 79 -16.31 -13.04 -4.44
CA THR A 79 -16.33 -14.20 -3.54
C THR A 79 -15.95 -13.76 -2.12
N ILE A 80 -16.79 -14.11 -1.14
CA ILE A 80 -16.55 -13.79 0.28
C ILE A 80 -16.66 -15.05 1.12
N ARG A 81 -15.64 -15.33 1.94
CA ARG A 81 -15.67 -16.42 2.93
C ARG A 81 -16.42 -15.97 4.19
N VAL A 82 -17.38 -16.77 4.65
CA VAL A 82 -18.18 -16.52 5.85
C VAL A 82 -17.36 -16.83 7.10
N GLU A 83 -17.25 -15.87 8.02
CA GLU A 83 -16.54 -16.00 9.30
C GLU A 83 -17.48 -16.26 10.48
N ASP A 84 -16.90 -16.52 11.66
CA ASP A 84 -17.56 -16.84 12.93
C ASP A 84 -18.51 -15.75 13.46
N VAL A 85 -18.31 -14.49 13.08
CA VAL A 85 -19.19 -13.37 13.47
C VAL A 85 -19.98 -12.76 12.31
N THR A 86 -19.81 -13.26 11.08
CA THR A 86 -20.50 -12.69 9.91
C THR A 86 -22.01 -12.86 10.06
N ARG A 87 -22.75 -11.76 9.94
CA ARG A 87 -24.23 -11.71 10.02
C ARG A 87 -24.83 -10.84 8.93
N ILE A 88 -24.14 -9.75 8.60
CA ILE A 88 -24.54 -8.79 7.58
C ILE A 88 -23.43 -8.70 6.55
N LEU A 89 -23.76 -8.80 5.27
CA LEU A 89 -22.83 -8.52 4.18
C LEU A 89 -23.55 -7.66 3.14
N ASN A 90 -23.04 -6.44 2.92
CA ASN A 90 -23.52 -5.53 1.90
C ASN A 90 -22.45 -5.28 0.81
N PRO A 91 -22.23 -6.23 -0.13
CA PRO A 91 -21.26 -6.05 -1.20
C PRO A 91 -21.65 -4.94 -2.17
N ILE A 92 -20.63 -4.26 -2.69
CA ILE A 92 -20.75 -3.33 -3.81
C ILE A 92 -20.20 -4.04 -5.04
N MET A 93 -21.04 -4.29 -6.03
CA MET A 93 -20.63 -4.89 -7.31
C MET A 93 -20.18 -3.80 -8.27
N VAL A 94 -19.10 -4.07 -8.99
CA VAL A 94 -18.57 -3.17 -10.01
C VAL A 94 -18.68 -3.83 -11.39
N PRO A 95 -18.78 -3.04 -12.48
CA PRO A 95 -18.76 -3.58 -13.83
C PRO A 95 -17.52 -4.44 -14.08
N GLU A 96 -17.69 -5.55 -14.79
CA GLU A 96 -16.57 -6.34 -15.27
C GLU A 96 -15.91 -5.59 -16.43
N ILE A 97 -14.91 -4.79 -16.11
CA ILE A 97 -14.06 -4.15 -17.11
C ILE A 97 -12.90 -5.11 -17.34
N ASN A 98 -12.83 -5.69 -18.54
CA ASN A 98 -11.65 -6.41 -18.99
C ASN A 98 -10.53 -5.38 -19.23
N GLU A 99 -9.91 -4.91 -18.16
CA GLU A 99 -8.65 -4.20 -18.25
C GLU A 99 -7.61 -5.24 -18.67
N LEU A 100 -7.13 -5.13 -19.91
CA LEU A 100 -5.84 -5.72 -20.27
C LEU A 100 -4.84 -5.18 -19.26
N ASP A 101 -4.07 -6.04 -18.58
CA ASP A 101 -2.99 -5.66 -17.68
C ASP A 101 -2.37 -4.37 -18.19
N GLU A 102 -2.63 -3.28 -17.49
CA GLU A 102 -2.15 -1.98 -17.90
C GLU A 102 -0.65 -2.05 -17.71
N VAL A 103 0.06 -2.45 -18.78
CA VAL A 103 1.50 -2.27 -18.86
C VAL A 103 1.67 -0.78 -18.61
N LEU A 104 2.27 -0.47 -17.47
CA LEU A 104 2.65 0.86 -17.04
C LEU A 104 3.48 1.50 -18.17
N VAL A 105 2.81 2.12 -19.14
CA VAL A 105 3.44 2.80 -20.27
C VAL A 105 3.10 4.28 -20.15
N GLU A 106 4.01 4.94 -19.45
CA GLU A 106 4.36 6.35 -19.60
C GLU A 106 3.18 7.33 -19.52
N GLY A 107 2.81 7.67 -18.27
CA GLY A 107 2.17 8.95 -17.99
C GLY A 107 2.99 10.08 -18.61
N SER A 108 2.39 10.79 -19.57
CA SER A 108 2.97 11.93 -20.30
C SER A 108 4.33 11.67 -20.96
N ARG A 109 4.34 11.55 -22.29
CA ARG A 109 5.57 11.58 -23.11
C ARG A 109 6.35 12.91 -23.05
N ARG A 110 5.90 13.90 -22.28
CA ARG A 110 6.59 15.19 -22.11
C ARG A 110 7.56 15.10 -20.93
N MET A 111 8.84 15.05 -21.26
CA MET A 111 9.92 15.20 -20.29
C MET A 111 10.21 16.68 -20.04
N SER A 112 10.53 17.04 -18.79
CA SER A 112 11.00 18.40 -18.51
C SER A 112 12.41 18.60 -19.07
N GLN A 113 12.83 19.86 -19.24
CA GLN A 113 14.21 20.19 -19.64
C GLN A 113 15.26 19.63 -18.64
N LYS A 114 14.88 19.53 -17.36
CA LYS A 114 15.71 18.92 -16.32
C LYS A 114 15.86 17.41 -16.54
N ASP A 115 14.76 16.70 -16.82
CA ASP A 115 14.81 15.25 -17.07
C ASP A 115 15.62 14.93 -18.33
N LEU A 116 15.44 15.70 -19.41
CA LEU A 116 16.22 15.54 -20.63
C LEU A 116 17.71 15.82 -20.42
N ALA A 117 18.05 16.78 -19.56
CA ALA A 117 19.44 17.07 -19.20
C ALA A 117 20.08 15.91 -18.42
N GLU A 118 19.36 15.30 -17.48
CA GLU A 118 19.81 14.10 -16.73
C GLU A 118 20.06 12.92 -17.68
N ASP A 119 19.22 12.74 -18.70
CA ASP A 119 19.32 11.63 -19.64
C ASP A 119 20.29 11.84 -20.80
N TYR A 120 20.70 13.07 -21.07
CA TYR A 120 21.54 13.43 -22.23
C TYR A 120 22.84 12.61 -22.35
N VAL A 121 23.43 12.20 -21.22
CA VAL A 121 24.68 11.44 -21.21
C VAL A 121 24.47 10.01 -21.72
N LEU A 122 23.36 9.37 -21.36
CA LEU A 122 23.09 7.96 -21.67
C LEU A 122 22.21 7.78 -22.91
N ASN A 123 21.24 8.66 -23.12
CA ASN A 123 20.38 8.62 -24.28
C ASN A 123 21.07 9.35 -25.44
N LYS A 124 21.45 8.57 -26.45
CA LYS A 124 22.17 9.04 -27.63
C LYS A 124 21.29 9.88 -28.57
N ASN A 125 19.97 9.77 -28.45
CA ASN A 125 18.99 10.54 -29.23
C ASN A 125 18.65 11.90 -28.63
N ILE A 126 19.12 12.22 -27.42
CA ILE A 126 18.97 13.57 -26.84
C ILE A 126 20.11 14.46 -27.32
N ILE A 127 19.74 15.63 -27.84
CA ILE A 127 20.64 16.60 -28.45
C ILE A 127 20.55 17.90 -27.66
N ARG A 128 21.70 18.50 -27.36
CA ARG A 128 21.74 19.82 -26.71
C ARG A 128 21.75 20.91 -27.77
N THR A 129 20.73 21.74 -27.78
CA THR A 129 20.57 22.91 -28.66
C THR A 129 20.84 24.21 -27.89
N ALA A 130 20.94 25.33 -28.61
CA ALA A 130 20.98 26.68 -28.05
C ALA A 130 19.77 27.02 -27.17
N PHE A 131 18.65 26.30 -27.34
CA PHE A 131 17.39 26.56 -26.65
C PHE A 131 17.02 25.49 -25.62
N GLY A 132 17.93 24.54 -25.34
CA GLY A 132 17.71 23.44 -24.40
C GLY A 132 17.94 22.07 -25.03
N TYR A 133 17.53 21.03 -24.31
CA TYR A 133 17.62 19.64 -24.75
C TYR A 133 16.41 19.26 -25.61
N LEU A 134 16.68 18.57 -26.71
CA LEU A 134 15.72 18.01 -27.64
C LEU A 134 15.90 16.50 -27.70
N ASP A 135 14.84 15.74 -27.46
CA ASP A 135 14.82 14.30 -27.69
C ASP A 135 14.36 14.02 -29.13
N ALA A 136 15.25 13.43 -29.94
CA ALA A 136 14.96 13.11 -31.34
C ALA A 136 13.80 12.11 -31.50
N ASP A 137 13.61 11.18 -30.55
CA ASP A 137 12.56 10.16 -30.61
C ASP A 137 11.18 10.75 -30.29
N ARG A 138 11.16 11.88 -29.58
CA ARG A 138 9.94 12.58 -29.13
C ARG A 138 9.68 13.89 -29.87
N ALA A 139 10.56 14.28 -30.78
CA ALA A 139 10.43 15.51 -31.55
C ALA A 139 9.20 15.49 -32.48
N ALA A 140 8.60 16.65 -32.71
CA ALA A 140 7.43 16.81 -33.60
C ALA A 140 7.74 16.59 -35.10
N GLY A 141 8.96 16.18 -35.44
CA GLY A 141 9.41 15.92 -36.80
C GLY A 141 10.64 15.00 -36.82
N ASN A 142 11.02 14.57 -38.02
CA ASN A 142 12.17 13.67 -38.18
C ASN A 142 13.49 14.40 -37.86
N VAL A 143 14.13 13.99 -36.77
CA VAL A 143 15.49 14.37 -36.42
C VAL A 143 16.39 13.20 -36.78
N ARG A 144 17.45 13.47 -37.54
CA ARG A 144 18.43 12.43 -37.90
C ARG A 144 19.69 12.65 -37.10
N THR A 145 20.12 11.65 -36.36
CA THR A 145 21.32 11.69 -35.52
C THR A 145 22.42 10.83 -36.14
N ILE A 146 23.66 11.25 -35.95
CA ILE A 146 24.88 10.49 -36.18
C ILE A 146 25.66 10.51 -34.88
N GLU A 147 26.01 9.33 -34.38
CA GLU A 147 26.73 9.15 -33.12
C GLU A 147 28.24 9.06 -33.34
N GLU A 148 29.02 9.24 -32.28
CA GLU A 148 30.48 9.12 -32.27
C GLU A 148 31.01 7.87 -32.98
N SER A 149 30.35 6.72 -32.83
CA SER A 149 30.79 5.44 -33.42
C SER A 149 30.69 5.44 -34.94
N ASP A 150 29.83 6.28 -35.50
CA ASP A 150 29.58 6.39 -36.94
C ASP A 150 30.38 7.52 -37.59
N ILE A 151 31.05 8.36 -36.78
CA ILE A 151 31.91 9.46 -37.23
C ILE A 151 33.32 8.93 -37.53
N THR A 152 33.57 8.63 -38.81
CA THR A 152 34.88 8.15 -39.26
C THR A 152 35.86 9.31 -39.48
N ALA A 153 36.99 9.30 -38.76
CA ALA A 153 38.05 10.33 -38.82
C ALA A 153 38.93 10.31 -40.10
N VAL A 154 38.51 9.60 -41.15
CA VAL A 154 39.24 9.54 -42.44
C VAL A 154 39.11 10.87 -43.21
N ASN A 155 38.19 11.75 -42.80
CA ASN A 155 37.96 13.06 -43.41
C ASN A 155 38.68 14.17 -42.65
N PHE A 156 39.36 15.07 -43.37
CA PHE A 156 40.17 16.13 -42.76
C PHE A 156 39.35 17.25 -42.07
N ASN A 157 38.05 17.41 -42.35
CA ASN A 157 37.19 18.42 -41.71
C ASN A 157 35.68 18.09 -41.82
N LEU A 158 34.85 18.77 -41.01
CA LEU A 158 33.39 18.63 -40.99
C LEU A 158 32.73 18.93 -42.34
N PHE A 159 33.27 19.89 -43.08
CA PHE A 159 32.77 20.26 -44.40
C PHE A 159 32.76 19.06 -45.36
N ASN A 160 33.89 18.36 -45.48
CA ASN A 160 34.01 17.15 -46.29
C ASN A 160 33.13 16.03 -45.74
N TYR A 161 33.04 15.88 -44.42
CA TYR A 161 32.22 14.85 -43.80
C TYR A 161 30.72 14.94 -44.18
N LEU A 162 30.17 16.16 -44.19
CA LEU A 162 28.76 16.38 -44.56
C LEU A 162 28.47 16.18 -46.06
N THR A 163 29.50 16.22 -46.92
CA THR A 163 29.35 16.01 -48.38
C THR A 163 29.27 14.54 -48.79
N LEU A 164 29.61 13.59 -47.91
CA LEU A 164 29.67 12.15 -48.22
C LEU A 164 28.31 11.44 -48.21
N GLY A 165 27.20 12.16 -48.34
CA GLY A 165 25.86 11.56 -48.40
C GLY A 165 25.37 10.92 -47.09
N ARG A 166 26.00 11.25 -45.94
CA ARG A 166 25.63 10.72 -44.62
C ARG A 166 24.24 11.14 -44.15
N PHE A 167 23.77 12.28 -44.66
CA PHE A 167 22.39 12.74 -44.48
C PHE A 167 21.70 12.83 -45.85
N PRO A 168 20.64 12.05 -46.10
CA PRO A 168 19.90 12.13 -47.36
C PRO A 168 19.30 13.52 -47.59
N GLY A 169 19.52 14.08 -48.78
CA GLY A 169 19.06 15.40 -49.18
C GLY A 169 19.99 16.56 -48.81
N VAL A 170 21.19 16.29 -48.29
CA VAL A 170 22.21 17.31 -48.05
C VAL A 170 23.08 17.50 -49.29
N SER A 171 23.23 18.75 -49.72
CA SER A 171 24.09 19.14 -50.84
C SER A 171 24.93 20.35 -50.46
N VAL A 172 26.12 20.45 -51.03
CA VAL A 172 27.03 21.57 -50.77
C VAL A 172 27.27 22.32 -52.07
N LEU A 173 27.05 23.64 -52.02
CA LEU A 173 27.22 24.55 -53.15
C LEU A 173 27.83 25.86 -52.63
N ASP A 174 28.90 26.33 -53.28
CA ASP A 174 29.59 27.59 -52.95
C ASP A 174 30.00 27.72 -51.47
N GLY A 175 30.48 26.64 -50.87
CA GLY A 175 30.91 26.63 -49.46
C GLY A 175 29.77 26.63 -48.44
N ARG A 176 28.51 26.56 -48.88
CA ARG A 176 27.33 26.50 -48.02
C ARG A 176 26.63 25.15 -48.13
N VAL A 177 26.00 24.74 -47.03
CA VAL A 177 25.25 23.48 -46.95
C VAL A 177 23.77 23.76 -47.12
N PHE A 178 23.10 23.00 -47.99
CA PHE A 178 21.67 23.09 -48.23
C PHE A 178 21.00 21.74 -47.95
N ILE A 179 19.84 21.78 -47.29
CA ILE A 179 19.04 20.61 -46.95
C ILE A 179 17.80 20.62 -47.85
N ARG A 180 17.66 19.61 -48.72
CA ARG A 180 16.65 19.47 -49.79
C ARG A 180 16.83 20.42 -51.00
N GLY A 181 18.06 20.86 -51.27
CA GLY A 181 18.39 21.65 -52.46
C GLY A 181 18.04 23.14 -52.37
N LYS A 182 18.24 23.87 -53.47
CA LYS A 182 18.07 25.33 -53.54
C LYS A 182 16.59 25.68 -53.78
N GLY A 183 15.86 26.10 -52.75
CA GLY A 183 14.43 26.43 -52.83
C GLY A 183 14.11 27.78 -53.51
N SER A 184 15.11 28.61 -53.79
CA SER A 184 14.97 29.92 -54.43
C SER A 184 16.24 30.30 -55.18
N ILE A 185 16.12 30.91 -56.37
CA ILE A 185 17.27 31.34 -57.18
C ILE A 185 17.98 32.55 -56.53
N GLU A 186 17.21 33.46 -55.93
CA GLU A 186 17.71 34.74 -55.38
C GLU A 186 17.90 34.74 -53.85
N ASN A 187 17.10 33.96 -53.09
CA ASN A 187 17.13 33.99 -51.62
C ASN A 187 17.11 32.57 -51.04
N SER A 188 18.18 31.82 -51.31
CA SER A 188 18.32 30.44 -50.84
C SER A 188 18.76 30.41 -49.37
N ALA A 189 17.91 29.87 -48.49
CA ALA A 189 18.24 29.66 -47.10
C ALA A 189 19.21 28.46 -46.95
N SER A 190 20.47 28.72 -46.61
CA SER A 190 21.44 27.69 -46.24
C SER A 190 21.19 27.19 -44.82
N ALA A 191 21.66 25.98 -44.53
CA ALA A 191 21.64 25.44 -43.19
C ALA A 191 22.57 26.22 -42.26
N ILE A 192 22.18 26.33 -40.98
CA ILE A 192 23.02 26.88 -39.90
C ILE A 192 23.58 25.75 -39.03
N PHE A 193 24.60 26.06 -38.23
CA PHE A 193 25.28 25.13 -37.35
C PHE A 193 25.16 25.59 -35.91
N ASP A 194 24.56 24.78 -35.06
CA ASP A 194 24.51 24.98 -33.62
C ASP A 194 25.57 24.09 -32.97
N VAL A 195 26.69 24.66 -32.53
CA VAL A 195 27.77 23.92 -31.86
C VAL A 195 27.68 24.20 -30.37
N ASP A 196 27.28 23.19 -29.60
CA ASP A 196 27.14 23.24 -28.14
C ASP A 196 26.31 24.42 -27.59
N GLY A 197 25.34 24.89 -28.39
CA GLY A 197 24.47 26.02 -28.05
C GLY A 197 24.88 27.35 -28.68
N GLN A 198 25.94 27.39 -29.49
CA GLN A 198 26.37 28.58 -30.24
C GLN A 198 26.03 28.44 -31.72
N ILE A 199 25.36 29.45 -32.28
CA ILE A 199 24.86 29.42 -33.66
C ILE A 199 25.88 30.07 -34.61
N PHE A 200 26.21 29.35 -35.67
CA PHE A 200 27.09 29.75 -36.77
C PHE A 200 26.35 29.64 -38.10
N THR A 201 26.54 30.63 -38.97
CA THR A 201 25.96 30.65 -40.32
C THR A 201 26.83 29.94 -41.37
N ASP A 202 28.13 29.84 -41.09
CA ASP A 202 29.10 29.16 -41.92
C ASP A 202 29.50 27.82 -41.30
N VAL A 203 30.00 26.90 -42.13
CA VAL A 203 30.45 25.59 -41.65
C VAL A 203 31.64 25.76 -40.70
N PRO A 204 31.61 25.23 -39.45
CA PRO A 204 32.70 25.40 -38.50
C PRO A 204 33.91 24.51 -38.87
N THR A 205 34.76 25.01 -39.78
CA THR A 205 35.94 24.28 -40.27
C THR A 205 37.04 24.10 -39.23
N TRP A 206 36.95 24.83 -38.12
CA TRP A 206 37.85 24.73 -36.96
C TRP A 206 37.54 23.52 -36.06
N LEU A 207 36.37 22.87 -36.23
CA LEU A 207 35.95 21.77 -35.38
C LEU A 207 36.56 20.45 -35.85
N ASP A 208 37.35 19.83 -34.97
CA ASP A 208 37.89 18.48 -35.19
C ASP A 208 36.78 17.43 -35.07
N LEU A 209 36.69 16.54 -36.06
CA LEU A 209 35.75 15.41 -36.07
C LEU A 209 35.96 14.48 -34.87
N GLY A 210 37.20 14.32 -34.40
CA GLY A 210 37.52 13.48 -33.23
C GLY A 210 36.93 14.02 -31.92
N ASN A 211 36.54 15.30 -31.88
CA ASN A 211 35.92 15.92 -30.71
C ASN A 211 34.38 15.97 -30.80
N ILE A 212 33.78 15.43 -31.86
CA ILE A 212 32.33 15.43 -32.04
C ILE A 212 31.74 14.18 -31.39
N LYS A 213 30.85 14.39 -30.42
CA LYS A 213 30.09 13.33 -29.76
C LYS A 213 28.90 12.87 -30.60
N ARG A 214 28.15 13.83 -31.15
CA ARG A 214 27.03 13.54 -32.06
C ARG A 214 26.68 14.74 -32.95
N ILE A 215 26.10 14.45 -34.11
CA ILE A 215 25.57 15.44 -35.05
C ILE A 215 24.09 15.13 -35.26
N ALA A 216 23.23 16.13 -35.14
CA ALA A 216 21.82 16.01 -35.43
C ALA A 216 21.39 16.99 -36.52
N LEU A 217 20.54 16.50 -37.43
CA LEU A 217 19.97 17.26 -38.51
C LEU A 217 18.49 17.54 -38.23
N LEU A 218 18.16 18.82 -38.05
CA LEU A 218 16.81 19.34 -37.97
C LEU A 218 16.41 19.87 -39.35
N ASN A 219 15.64 19.07 -40.09
CA ASN A 219 15.35 19.31 -41.52
C ASN A 219 13.90 19.74 -41.79
N ASN A 220 13.12 20.07 -40.76
CA ASN A 220 11.72 20.44 -40.91
C ASN A 220 11.35 21.58 -39.96
N LEU A 221 10.30 22.32 -40.34
CA LEU A 221 9.85 23.51 -39.60
C LEU A 221 9.44 23.19 -38.16
N ALA A 222 8.87 22.00 -37.91
CA ALA A 222 8.47 21.57 -36.57
C ALA A 222 9.67 21.44 -35.61
N THR A 223 10.85 21.08 -36.13
CA THR A 223 12.08 20.96 -35.36
C THR A 223 12.92 22.24 -35.31
N THR A 224 12.77 23.15 -36.29
CA THR A 224 13.58 24.38 -36.38
C THR A 224 12.87 25.64 -35.87
N THR A 225 11.62 25.54 -35.41
CA THR A 225 10.81 26.70 -34.96
C THR A 225 11.53 27.56 -33.92
N ALA A 226 12.25 26.96 -32.98
CA ALA A 226 13.00 27.69 -31.95
C ALA A 226 14.12 28.60 -32.54
N TYR A 227 14.66 28.23 -33.70
CA TYR A 227 15.69 29.00 -34.41
C TYR A 227 15.11 30.10 -35.31
N GLY A 228 13.79 30.21 -35.46
CA GLY A 228 13.15 31.26 -36.25
C GLY A 228 13.59 31.30 -37.73
N SER A 229 13.68 32.51 -38.30
CA SER A 229 13.96 32.70 -39.74
C SER A 229 15.37 32.25 -40.16
N ILE A 230 16.35 32.29 -39.25
CA ILE A 230 17.73 31.83 -39.53
C ILE A 230 17.82 30.30 -39.67
N GLY A 231 16.89 29.55 -39.06
CA GLY A 231 16.78 28.10 -39.20
C GLY A 231 15.98 27.63 -40.41
N ALA A 232 15.55 28.54 -41.29
CA ALA A 232 14.68 28.22 -42.43
C ALA A 232 15.33 27.23 -43.42
N GLY A 233 16.67 27.25 -43.54
CA GLY A 233 17.43 26.30 -44.37
C GLY A 233 17.72 24.96 -43.69
N GLY A 234 17.28 24.78 -42.44
CA GLY A 234 17.59 23.64 -41.56
C GLY A 234 18.77 23.91 -40.62
N VAL A 235 18.93 23.06 -39.61
CA VAL A 235 19.94 23.23 -38.55
C VAL A 235 20.73 21.94 -38.37
N PHE A 236 22.05 22.04 -38.38
CA PHE A 236 22.94 20.99 -37.88
C PHE A 236 23.31 21.32 -36.44
N VAL A 237 22.84 20.50 -35.50
CA VAL A 237 23.23 20.61 -34.10
C VAL A 237 24.40 19.66 -33.85
N ILE A 238 25.49 20.19 -33.33
CA ILE A 238 26.74 19.46 -33.11
C ILE A 238 27.05 19.55 -31.62
N ASN A 239 27.13 18.39 -30.98
CA ASN A 239 27.56 18.32 -29.60
C ASN A 239 28.97 17.72 -29.50
N THR A 240 29.83 18.36 -28.72
CA THR A 240 31.21 17.91 -28.52
C THR A 240 31.38 17.11 -27.24
N PHE A 241 32.49 16.38 -27.13
CA PHE A 241 32.86 15.72 -25.88
C PHE A 241 33.12 16.73 -24.76
N GLY A 242 33.79 17.84 -25.08
CA GLY A 242 34.20 18.85 -24.09
C GLY A 242 33.04 19.63 -23.45
N ALA A 243 31.93 19.81 -24.17
CA ALA A 243 30.75 20.52 -23.67
C ALA A 243 29.65 19.60 -23.09
N SER A 244 29.87 18.27 -23.12
CA SER A 244 28.94 17.31 -22.51
C SER A 244 29.14 17.28 -21.00
N PRO A 245 28.11 17.58 -20.18
CA PRO A 245 28.25 17.50 -18.73
C PRO A 245 28.61 16.07 -18.33
N VAL A 246 29.76 15.89 -17.67
CA VAL A 246 30.13 14.63 -17.01
C VAL A 246 29.40 14.62 -15.68
N ASP A 247 28.12 14.25 -15.69
CA ASP A 247 27.40 14.11 -14.42
C ASP A 247 27.82 12.79 -13.76
N LYS A 248 28.57 12.89 -12.66
CA LYS A 248 29.03 11.74 -11.86
C LYS A 248 27.94 11.22 -10.91
N LYS A 249 26.74 11.78 -10.93
CA LYS A 249 25.63 11.33 -10.07
C LYS A 249 24.94 10.13 -10.70
N ILE A 250 24.91 9.03 -9.94
CA ILE A 250 24.06 7.88 -10.25
C ILE A 250 22.62 8.35 -10.14
N VAL A 251 21.91 8.44 -11.26
CA VAL A 251 20.48 8.72 -11.31
C VAL A 251 19.75 7.38 -11.20
N ASP A 252 18.93 7.21 -10.16
CA ASP A 252 18.06 6.06 -10.03
C ASP A 252 16.88 6.20 -11.00
N ARG A 253 16.97 5.47 -12.11
CA ARG A 253 15.98 5.46 -13.19
C ARG A 253 14.77 4.59 -12.87
N ALA A 254 14.85 3.73 -11.86
CA ALA A 254 13.72 2.92 -11.39
C ALA A 254 12.79 3.73 -10.47
N ARG A 255 13.27 4.87 -9.94
CA ARG A 255 12.49 5.75 -9.10
C ARG A 255 11.34 6.38 -9.88
N LEU A 256 10.11 6.06 -9.46
CA LEU A 256 8.90 6.73 -9.95
C LEU A 256 8.98 8.23 -9.65
N LYS A 257 8.66 9.06 -10.65
CA LYS A 257 8.67 10.54 -10.57
C LYS A 257 7.25 11.15 -10.59
N ASN A 258 6.20 10.33 -10.64
CA ASN A 258 4.80 10.76 -10.73
C ASN A 258 3.97 10.45 -9.47
N ASN A 259 4.60 9.93 -8.40
CA ASN A 259 3.93 9.50 -7.17
C ASN A 259 4.07 10.53 -6.04
N TYR A 260 3.87 11.82 -6.32
CA TYR A 260 3.88 12.85 -5.29
C TYR A 260 2.47 13.09 -4.76
N VAL A 261 2.33 13.29 -3.45
CA VAL A 261 1.03 13.59 -2.85
C VAL A 261 0.57 14.97 -3.30
N THR A 262 -0.48 14.99 -4.13
CA THR A 262 -1.17 16.22 -4.58
C THR A 262 -2.60 16.31 -4.06
N GLU A 263 -3.11 15.22 -3.50
CA GLU A 263 -4.47 15.13 -2.97
C GLU A 263 -4.63 15.94 -1.68
N ARG A 264 -5.81 16.51 -1.49
CA ARG A 264 -6.16 17.17 -0.24
C ARG A 264 -6.55 16.12 0.80
N LEU A 265 -5.78 16.03 1.86
CA LEU A 265 -6.15 15.26 3.05
C LEU A 265 -7.23 16.01 3.86
N LEU A 266 -8.13 15.28 4.50
CA LEU A 266 -9.06 15.87 5.46
C LEU A 266 -8.32 16.45 6.66
N THR A 267 -8.86 17.56 7.18
CA THR A 267 -8.41 18.12 8.44
C THR A 267 -9.04 17.37 9.62
N GLN A 268 -8.44 17.48 10.80
CA GLN A 268 -9.02 16.91 12.04
C GLN A 268 -10.43 17.46 12.32
N ASP A 269 -10.69 18.72 11.96
CA ASP A 269 -12.02 19.33 12.06
C ASP A 269 -13.04 18.66 11.13
N ASP A 270 -12.64 18.31 9.91
CA ASP A 270 -13.51 17.62 8.96
C ASP A 270 -13.85 16.21 9.46
N ILE A 271 -12.89 15.51 10.07
CA ILE A 271 -13.12 14.20 10.71
C ILE A 271 -14.08 14.36 11.89
N HIS A 272 -13.85 15.34 12.78
CA HIS A 272 -14.69 15.58 13.95
C HIS A 272 -16.14 15.89 13.57
N LYS A 273 -16.39 16.67 12.51
CA LYS A 273 -17.76 16.97 12.04
C LYS A 273 -18.56 15.72 11.64
N ASN A 274 -17.88 14.68 11.16
CA ASN A 274 -18.49 13.42 10.73
C ASN A 274 -18.69 12.41 11.88
N LYS A 275 -18.28 12.73 13.11
CA LYS A 275 -18.55 11.89 14.28
C LYS A 275 -20.03 11.91 14.67
N PRO A 276 -20.54 10.83 15.31
CA PRO A 276 -21.87 10.81 15.90
C PRO A 276 -22.10 11.98 16.87
N ASN A 277 -23.35 12.45 17.00
CA ASN A 277 -23.68 13.57 17.89
C ASN A 277 -23.30 13.30 19.35
N TYR A 278 -23.57 12.10 19.85
CA TYR A 278 -23.18 11.72 21.22
C TYR A 278 -21.67 11.90 21.44
N LEU A 279 -20.84 11.55 20.46
CA LEU A 279 -19.39 11.61 20.59
C LEU A 279 -18.89 13.05 20.51
N LYS A 280 -19.49 13.88 19.65
CA LYS A 280 -19.15 15.31 19.56
C LYS A 280 -19.48 16.03 20.86
N GLU A 281 -20.64 15.77 21.44
CA GLU A 281 -21.06 16.37 22.71
C GLU A 281 -20.19 15.88 23.87
N LEU A 282 -19.86 14.58 23.90
CA LEU A 282 -18.95 14.00 24.89
C LEU A 282 -17.54 14.62 24.78
N GLU A 283 -17.01 14.73 23.55
CA GLU A 283 -15.72 15.38 23.29
C GLU A 283 -15.69 16.86 23.69
N ALA A 284 -16.82 17.55 23.61
CA ALA A 284 -16.96 18.95 24.01
C ALA A 284 -17.02 19.17 25.53
N SER A 285 -17.40 18.17 26.32
CA SER A 285 -17.59 18.31 27.77
C SER A 285 -16.32 18.76 28.50
N ALA A 286 -16.41 19.81 29.32
CA ALA A 286 -15.26 20.40 30.00
C ALA A 286 -14.89 19.68 31.32
N SER A 287 -15.81 18.88 31.86
CA SER A 287 -15.63 18.17 33.14
C SER A 287 -16.15 16.74 33.10
N PHE A 288 -15.67 15.91 34.02
CA PHE A 288 -16.17 14.54 34.20
C PHE A 288 -17.68 14.49 34.42
N THR A 289 -18.22 15.39 35.24
CA THR A 289 -19.66 15.44 35.55
C THR A 289 -20.48 15.74 34.30
N GLU A 290 -20.08 16.74 33.51
CA GLU A 290 -20.75 17.10 32.26
C GLU A 290 -20.68 15.95 31.25
N ALA A 291 -19.51 15.31 31.11
CA ALA A 291 -19.35 14.16 30.22
C ALA A 291 -20.23 12.97 30.66
N LYS A 292 -20.36 12.76 31.96
CA LYS A 292 -21.24 11.73 32.53
C LYS A 292 -22.72 12.04 32.24
N GLU A 293 -23.15 13.28 32.39
CA GLU A 293 -24.53 13.68 32.05
C GLU A 293 -24.83 13.47 30.56
N VAL A 294 -23.88 13.82 29.67
CA VAL A 294 -24.00 13.54 28.23
C VAL A 294 -24.10 12.03 27.98
N PHE A 295 -23.21 11.24 28.57
CA PHE A 295 -23.26 9.77 28.45
C PHE A 295 -24.61 9.21 28.91
N ASP A 296 -25.06 9.58 30.11
CA ASP A 296 -26.33 9.11 30.70
C ASP A 296 -27.53 9.48 29.81
N SER A 297 -27.49 10.64 29.13
CA SER A 297 -28.57 11.08 28.22
C SER A 297 -28.67 10.25 26.94
N TYR A 298 -27.56 9.67 26.48
CA TYR A 298 -27.49 8.88 25.24
C TYR A 298 -27.53 7.36 25.50
N ASP A 299 -27.23 6.91 26.71
CA ASP A 299 -27.16 5.49 27.06
C ASP A 299 -28.44 4.73 26.69
N GLN A 300 -29.62 5.27 27.01
CA GLN A 300 -30.88 4.61 26.65
C GLN A 300 -31.05 4.41 25.14
N ALA A 301 -30.65 5.39 24.32
CA ALA A 301 -30.80 5.34 22.87
C ALA A 301 -29.74 4.44 22.21
N TYR A 302 -28.56 4.31 22.82
CA TYR A 302 -27.42 3.59 22.27
C TYR A 302 -27.04 2.32 23.06
N HIS A 303 -27.87 1.87 24.00
CA HIS A 303 -27.58 0.71 24.87
C HIS A 303 -27.25 -0.58 24.12
N ALA A 304 -27.74 -0.76 22.89
CA ALA A 304 -27.45 -1.93 22.07
C ALA A 304 -26.18 -1.78 21.22
N SER A 305 -25.49 -0.63 21.30
CA SER A 305 -24.31 -0.31 20.50
C SER A 305 -23.03 -0.53 21.31
N PRO A 306 -22.25 -1.60 21.06
CA PRO A 306 -20.96 -1.80 21.71
C PRO A 306 -19.97 -0.67 21.38
N TYR A 307 -20.11 -0.06 20.20
CA TYR A 307 -19.26 1.05 19.76
C TYR A 307 -19.51 2.35 20.52
N PHE A 308 -20.71 2.55 21.06
CA PHE A 308 -21.00 3.67 21.95
C PHE A 308 -20.20 3.53 23.25
N TYR A 309 -20.21 2.33 23.84
CA TYR A 309 -19.42 2.05 25.05
C TYR A 309 -17.91 2.09 24.82
N LEU A 310 -17.41 1.63 23.67
CA LEU A 310 -15.98 1.75 23.30
C LEU A 310 -15.55 3.22 23.13
N ASP A 311 -16.39 4.06 22.55
CA ASP A 311 -16.11 5.49 22.39
C ASP A 311 -16.11 6.20 23.74
N ALA A 312 -17.13 5.95 24.56
CA ALA A 312 -17.25 6.51 25.90
C ALA A 312 -16.09 6.06 26.78
N HIS A 313 -15.77 4.76 26.80
CA HIS A 313 -14.63 4.21 27.53
C HIS A 313 -13.34 4.97 27.21
N ASN A 314 -13.00 5.06 25.92
CA ASN A 314 -11.79 5.73 25.49
C ASN A 314 -11.78 7.20 25.90
N HIS A 315 -12.90 7.91 25.76
CA HIS A 315 -13.02 9.30 26.14
C HIS A 315 -12.78 9.51 27.65
N PHE A 316 -13.44 8.74 28.51
CA PHE A 316 -13.31 8.86 29.96
C PHE A 316 -11.90 8.52 30.46
N VAL A 317 -11.24 7.53 29.85
CA VAL A 317 -9.85 7.19 30.17
C VAL A 317 -8.90 8.32 29.72
N THR A 318 -8.97 8.72 28.45
CA THR A 318 -7.97 9.64 27.86
C THR A 318 -8.12 11.08 28.30
N LYS A 319 -9.36 11.58 28.49
CA LYS A 319 -9.62 12.99 28.84
C LYS A 319 -9.65 13.24 30.34
N PHE A 320 -10.13 12.29 31.13
CA PHE A 320 -10.40 12.50 32.56
C PHE A 320 -9.69 11.53 33.50
N ASP A 321 -8.90 10.57 32.98
CA ASP A 321 -8.26 9.51 33.78
C ASP A 321 -9.26 8.72 34.65
N ALA A 322 -10.52 8.64 34.22
CA ALA A 322 -11.62 8.05 34.98
C ALA A 322 -11.72 6.53 34.76
N ILE A 323 -10.62 5.81 34.96
CA ILE A 323 -10.45 4.39 34.59
C ILE A 323 -11.51 3.48 35.25
N GLN A 324 -11.77 3.66 36.54
CA GLN A 324 -12.73 2.81 37.27
C GLN A 324 -14.15 2.96 36.72
N PHE A 325 -14.56 4.20 36.42
CA PHE A 325 -15.86 4.48 35.82
C PHE A 325 -15.94 3.90 34.40
N ALA A 326 -14.93 4.18 33.57
CA ALA A 326 -14.87 3.69 32.20
C ALA A 326 -14.97 2.15 32.13
N ASP A 327 -14.21 1.46 32.97
CA ASP A 327 -14.25 0.00 33.04
C ASP A 327 -15.56 -0.55 33.59
N GLY A 328 -16.18 0.16 34.55
CA GLY A 328 -17.52 -0.19 35.04
C GLY A 328 -18.54 -0.23 33.91
N MET A 329 -18.52 0.76 33.00
CA MET A 329 -19.42 0.77 31.83
C MET A 329 -19.24 -0.46 30.93
N ILE A 330 -17.99 -0.87 30.68
CA ILE A 330 -17.70 -2.06 29.87
C ILE A 330 -18.13 -3.33 30.61
N GLN A 331 -17.88 -3.41 31.92
CA GLN A 331 -18.25 -4.57 32.73
C GLN A 331 -19.78 -4.76 32.79
N ASP A 332 -20.52 -3.67 33.03
CA ASP A 332 -21.98 -3.70 33.13
C ASP A 332 -22.64 -4.09 31.80
N ASN A 333 -21.96 -3.84 30.67
CA ASN A 333 -22.44 -4.12 29.32
C ASN A 333 -21.61 -5.20 28.58
N TYR A 334 -20.86 -6.02 29.32
CA TYR A 334 -19.90 -6.97 28.73
C TYR A 334 -20.58 -8.00 27.82
N GLY A 335 -21.85 -8.32 28.07
CA GLY A 335 -22.64 -9.22 27.23
C GLY A 335 -22.81 -8.75 25.77
N LEU A 336 -22.54 -7.48 25.45
CA LEU A 336 -22.49 -6.98 24.07
C LEU A 336 -21.21 -7.40 23.32
N PHE A 337 -20.14 -7.71 24.06
CA PHE A 337 -18.84 -8.10 23.53
C PHE A 337 -18.65 -9.62 23.55
N GLU A 338 -19.23 -10.29 24.55
CA GLU A 338 -19.11 -11.74 24.75
C GLU A 338 -19.46 -12.52 23.47
N GLY A 339 -18.59 -13.47 23.11
CA GLY A 339 -18.77 -14.30 21.91
C GLY A 339 -18.53 -13.57 20.57
N ASN A 340 -18.23 -12.27 20.58
CA ASN A 340 -17.91 -11.50 19.38
C ASN A 340 -16.42 -11.14 19.33
N SER A 341 -15.66 -11.97 18.64
CA SER A 341 -14.21 -11.84 18.46
C SER A 341 -13.79 -10.49 17.82
N VAL A 342 -14.59 -9.90 16.93
CA VAL A 342 -14.31 -8.59 16.32
C VAL A 342 -14.42 -7.45 17.33
N LEU A 343 -15.41 -7.50 18.21
CA LEU A 343 -15.59 -6.50 19.28
C LEU A 343 -14.57 -6.67 20.40
N LEU A 344 -14.29 -7.91 20.79
CA LEU A 344 -13.25 -8.22 21.78
C LEU A 344 -11.87 -7.76 21.29
N LYS A 345 -11.53 -7.96 20.02
CA LYS A 345 -10.29 -7.39 19.45
C LYS A 345 -10.25 -5.87 19.53
N ALA A 346 -11.35 -5.18 19.22
CA ALA A 346 -11.40 -3.71 19.34
C ALA A 346 -11.15 -3.23 20.79
N LEU A 347 -11.76 -3.90 21.77
CA LEU A 347 -11.55 -3.61 23.19
C LEU A 347 -10.09 -3.89 23.62
N ALA A 348 -9.54 -5.03 23.19
CA ALA A 348 -8.14 -5.39 23.45
C ALA A 348 -7.17 -4.34 22.86
N TYR A 349 -7.44 -3.85 21.65
CA TYR A 349 -6.65 -2.81 21.00
C TYR A 349 -6.65 -1.52 21.83
N GLN A 350 -7.82 -1.06 22.31
CA GLN A 350 -7.90 0.11 23.20
C GLN A 350 -7.12 -0.10 24.50
N TYR A 351 -7.21 -1.28 25.12
CA TYR A 351 -6.39 -1.59 26.30
C TYR A 351 -4.88 -1.62 26.00
N GLN A 352 -4.45 -2.08 24.82
CA GLN A 352 -3.04 -2.03 24.41
C GLN A 352 -2.54 -0.60 24.20
N GLU A 353 -3.33 0.26 23.56
CA GLU A 353 -3.00 1.69 23.40
C GLU A 353 -2.86 2.40 24.75
N GLN A 354 -3.77 2.08 25.69
CA GLN A 354 -3.73 2.60 27.06
C GLN A 354 -2.63 1.96 27.93
N GLN A 355 -1.79 1.08 27.38
CA GLN A 355 -0.76 0.31 28.08
C GLN A 355 -1.28 -0.59 29.22
N ARG A 356 -2.56 -0.97 29.16
CA ARG A 356 -3.23 -1.83 30.13
C ARG A 356 -3.13 -3.29 29.74
N PHE A 357 -1.89 -3.76 29.60
CA PHE A 357 -1.56 -5.04 28.98
C PHE A 357 -2.17 -6.26 29.66
N SER A 358 -2.35 -6.25 30.99
CA SER A 358 -3.03 -7.35 31.68
C SER A 358 -4.48 -7.51 31.22
N LYS A 359 -5.22 -6.41 31.08
CA LYS A 359 -6.61 -6.46 30.58
C LYS A 359 -6.66 -6.87 29.11
N ALA A 360 -5.75 -6.33 28.29
CA ALA A 360 -5.64 -6.74 26.90
C ALA A 360 -5.38 -8.25 26.78
N ASN A 361 -4.46 -8.80 27.59
CA ASN A 361 -4.17 -10.23 27.62
C ASN A 361 -5.40 -11.08 28.02
N ASP A 362 -6.20 -10.64 28.98
CA ASP A 362 -7.42 -11.35 29.37
C ASP A 362 -8.45 -11.38 28.24
N ILE A 363 -8.70 -10.25 27.57
CA ILE A 363 -9.60 -10.20 26.40
C ILE A 363 -9.06 -11.06 25.25
N LEU A 364 -7.75 -11.04 24.99
CA LEU A 364 -7.13 -11.82 23.91
C LEU A 364 -7.16 -13.34 24.18
N LYS A 365 -7.21 -13.78 25.45
CA LYS A 365 -7.49 -15.19 25.78
C LYS A 365 -8.88 -15.59 25.32
N GLU A 366 -9.88 -14.74 25.52
CA GLU A 366 -11.25 -15.01 25.05
C GLU A 366 -11.30 -15.09 23.53
N VAL A 367 -10.64 -14.14 22.83
CA VAL A 367 -10.50 -14.19 21.36
C VAL A 367 -9.83 -15.50 20.92
N PHE A 368 -8.77 -15.94 21.60
CA PHE A 368 -8.08 -17.19 21.31
C PHE A 368 -8.97 -18.43 21.47
N ILE A 369 -9.85 -18.43 22.48
CA ILE A 369 -10.84 -19.51 22.70
C ILE A 369 -11.90 -19.52 21.60
N LEU A 370 -12.35 -18.35 21.14
CA LEU A 370 -13.35 -18.24 20.07
C LEU A 370 -12.78 -18.61 18.70
N ARG A 371 -11.49 -18.33 18.46
CA ARG A 371 -10.84 -18.52 17.16
C ARG A 371 -9.57 -19.38 17.25
N PRO A 372 -9.65 -20.63 17.75
CA PRO A 372 -8.47 -21.48 17.95
C PRO A 372 -7.80 -21.94 16.65
N ASN A 373 -8.49 -21.77 15.51
CA ASN A 373 -8.02 -22.12 14.17
C ASN A 373 -7.62 -20.88 13.33
N TYR A 374 -7.52 -19.70 13.96
CA TYR A 374 -7.05 -18.48 13.29
C TYR A 374 -5.58 -18.27 13.63
N ALA A 375 -4.73 -18.10 12.61
CA ALA A 375 -3.30 -17.89 12.82
C ALA A 375 -3.03 -16.61 13.63
N GLN A 376 -3.81 -15.56 13.40
CA GLN A 376 -3.73 -14.29 14.16
C GLN A 376 -3.89 -14.49 15.66
N SER A 377 -4.77 -15.38 16.11
CA SER A 377 -5.01 -15.59 17.53
C SER A 377 -3.75 -16.07 18.26
N TYR A 378 -2.88 -16.85 17.61
CA TYR A 378 -1.59 -17.27 18.16
C TYR A 378 -0.61 -16.09 18.24
N LEU A 379 -0.54 -15.27 17.20
CA LEU A 379 0.27 -14.05 17.20
C LEU A 379 -0.16 -13.09 18.31
N ASP A 380 -1.46 -12.81 18.42
CA ASP A 380 -2.03 -11.91 19.42
C ASP A 380 -1.78 -12.43 20.85
N MET A 381 -1.99 -13.73 21.10
CA MET A 381 -1.73 -14.31 22.42
C MET A 381 -0.25 -14.31 22.77
N ALA A 382 0.64 -14.67 21.84
CA ALA A 382 2.07 -14.64 22.10
C ALA A 382 2.55 -13.22 22.40
N ASN A 383 2.11 -12.23 21.61
CA ASN A 383 2.46 -10.83 21.82
C ASN A 383 1.91 -10.28 23.14
N SER A 384 0.67 -10.62 23.51
CA SER A 384 0.10 -10.16 24.79
C SER A 384 0.82 -10.77 26.01
N TYR A 385 1.30 -12.01 25.92
CA TYR A 385 2.15 -12.59 26.98
C TYR A 385 3.48 -11.85 27.12
N ARG A 386 4.08 -11.42 26.00
CA ARG A 386 5.31 -10.60 26.04
C ARG A 386 5.04 -9.25 26.68
N GLU A 387 3.89 -8.64 26.41
CA GLU A 387 3.49 -7.35 26.99
C GLU A 387 3.33 -7.39 28.52
N ILE A 388 2.96 -8.54 29.07
CA ILE A 388 2.87 -8.75 30.53
C ILE A 388 4.14 -9.38 31.12
N ASN A 389 5.25 -9.37 30.38
CA ASN A 389 6.55 -9.90 30.80
C ASN A 389 6.56 -11.41 31.12
N GLU A 390 5.81 -12.20 30.33
CA GLU A 390 5.71 -13.67 30.44
C GLU A 390 6.29 -14.38 29.19
N PRO A 391 7.60 -14.26 28.89
CA PRO A 391 8.19 -14.77 27.65
C PRO A 391 8.12 -16.29 27.49
N LYS A 392 8.06 -17.04 28.60
CA LYS A 392 7.87 -18.51 28.57
C LYS A 392 6.48 -18.89 28.04
N MET A 393 5.46 -18.13 28.42
CA MET A 393 4.10 -18.34 27.92
C MET A 393 3.99 -17.91 26.45
N ALA A 394 4.66 -16.82 26.06
CA ALA A 394 4.75 -16.46 24.64
C ALA A 394 5.40 -17.58 23.80
N ALA A 395 6.51 -18.14 24.27
CA ALA A 395 7.19 -19.26 23.62
C ALA A 395 6.31 -20.52 23.51
N SER A 396 5.49 -20.81 24.52
CA SER A 396 4.58 -21.96 24.49
C SER A 396 3.46 -21.79 23.46
N ILE A 397 2.98 -20.56 23.23
CA ILE A 397 2.02 -20.26 22.16
C ILE A 397 2.64 -20.49 20.78
N TYR A 398 3.87 -20.01 20.54
CA TYR A 398 4.57 -20.29 19.29
C TYR A 398 4.83 -21.78 19.07
N ALA A 399 5.27 -22.49 20.12
CA ALA A 399 5.48 -23.94 20.05
C ALA A 399 4.17 -24.69 19.72
N ARG A 400 3.05 -24.26 20.31
CA ARG A 400 1.72 -24.83 20.01
C ARG A 400 1.32 -24.56 18.55
N TYR A 401 1.54 -23.35 18.05
CA TYR A 401 1.26 -23.02 16.66
C TYR A 401 2.06 -23.91 15.69
N ASN A 402 3.37 -24.04 15.91
CA ASN A 402 4.23 -24.90 15.09
C ASN A 402 3.82 -26.37 15.16
N TYR A 403 3.48 -26.88 16.34
CA TYR A 403 2.95 -28.24 16.48
C TYR A 403 1.68 -28.46 15.64
N LEU A 404 0.76 -27.48 15.62
CA LEU A 404 -0.46 -27.59 14.82
C LEU A 404 -0.19 -27.53 13.31
N LEU A 405 0.84 -26.81 12.88
CA LEU A 405 1.31 -26.83 11.49
C LEU A 405 1.91 -28.19 11.13
N ASP A 406 2.78 -28.73 11.98
CA ASP A 406 3.48 -30.01 11.75
C ASP A 406 2.50 -31.19 11.69
N GLU A 407 1.47 -31.18 12.53
CA GLU A 407 0.40 -32.19 12.55
C GLU A 407 -0.68 -31.96 11.48
N GLY A 408 -0.60 -30.85 10.73
CA GLY A 408 -1.56 -30.53 9.67
C GLY A 408 -2.94 -30.07 10.14
N PHE A 409 -3.09 -29.70 11.42
CA PHE A 409 -4.31 -29.09 11.95
C PHE A 409 -4.46 -27.61 11.55
N MET A 410 -3.35 -26.95 11.20
CA MET A 410 -3.32 -25.62 10.61
C MET A 410 -2.45 -25.62 9.35
N GLN A 411 -2.64 -24.62 8.50
CA GLN A 411 -1.83 -24.43 7.28
C GLN A 411 -0.91 -23.23 7.45
N SER A 412 0.30 -23.32 6.90
CA SER A 412 1.27 -22.23 6.91
C SER A 412 1.13 -21.38 5.66
N ASP A 413 0.98 -20.07 5.83
CA ASP A 413 1.05 -19.09 4.73
C ASP A 413 2.47 -18.55 4.61
N THR A 414 3.22 -19.02 3.61
CA THR A 414 4.62 -18.63 3.43
C THR A 414 4.82 -17.24 2.82
N ILE A 415 3.73 -16.58 2.40
CA ILE A 415 3.80 -15.30 1.66
C ILE A 415 3.38 -14.12 2.54
N GLY A 416 2.23 -14.21 3.23
CA GLY A 416 1.69 -13.13 4.05
C GLY A 416 2.06 -13.28 5.52
N PHE A 417 1.38 -14.20 6.22
CA PHE A 417 1.45 -14.30 7.68
C PHE A 417 2.74 -14.95 8.21
N GLY A 418 3.25 -15.97 7.53
CA GLY A 418 4.42 -16.75 7.94
C GLY A 418 5.65 -15.88 8.24
N PRO A 419 6.07 -14.98 7.34
CA PRO A 419 7.18 -14.07 7.60
C PRO A 419 6.97 -13.19 8.85
N ILE A 420 5.74 -12.74 9.12
CA ILE A 420 5.41 -11.88 10.27
C ILE A 420 5.56 -12.65 11.58
N ILE A 421 4.96 -13.86 11.66
CA ILE A 421 5.01 -14.65 12.89
C ILE A 421 6.41 -15.23 13.15
N GLU A 422 7.14 -15.60 12.10
CA GLU A 422 8.53 -16.04 12.20
C GLU A 422 9.42 -14.91 12.72
N ARG A 423 9.24 -13.69 12.20
CA ARG A 423 9.96 -12.51 12.67
C ARG A 423 9.71 -12.24 14.16
N GLU A 424 8.46 -12.33 14.60
CA GLU A 424 8.11 -12.13 16.02
C GLU A 424 8.65 -13.24 16.92
N PHE A 425 8.66 -14.49 16.45
CA PHE A 425 9.26 -15.59 17.18
C PHE A 425 10.78 -15.43 17.30
N ASN A 426 11.47 -15.09 16.21
CA ASN A 426 12.91 -14.83 16.22
C ASN A 426 13.26 -13.62 17.12
N ASN A 427 12.40 -12.59 17.14
CA ASN A 427 12.54 -11.45 18.04
C ASN A 427 12.44 -11.87 19.51
N LEU A 428 11.46 -12.71 19.88
CA LEU A 428 11.36 -13.30 21.21
C LEU A 428 12.64 -14.07 21.57
N LEU A 429 13.10 -14.96 20.70
CA LEU A 429 14.31 -15.76 20.97
C LEU A 429 15.58 -14.91 21.07
N THR A 430 15.64 -13.78 20.38
CA THR A 430 16.78 -12.85 20.43
C THR A 430 16.81 -12.07 21.74
N LEU A 431 15.67 -11.53 22.17
CA LEU A 431 15.59 -10.65 23.34
C LEU A 431 15.49 -11.43 24.66
N ASP A 432 14.76 -12.56 24.65
CA ASP A 432 14.37 -13.29 25.86
C ASP A 432 15.00 -14.70 25.94
N LYS A 433 16.07 -14.95 25.18
CA LYS A 433 16.73 -16.28 25.06
C LYS A 433 16.95 -16.99 26.40
N GLY A 434 17.46 -16.25 27.39
CA GLY A 434 17.79 -16.80 28.70
C GLY A 434 16.57 -17.16 29.57
N ALA A 435 15.40 -16.57 29.28
CA ALA A 435 14.16 -16.90 29.95
C ALA A 435 13.46 -18.10 29.30
N VAL A 436 13.66 -18.30 28.00
CA VAL A 436 12.93 -19.31 27.19
C VAL A 436 13.68 -20.64 27.09
N VAL A 437 15.02 -20.63 26.97
CA VAL A 437 15.81 -21.83 26.66
C VAL A 437 16.83 -22.15 27.76
N ASN A 438 16.79 -23.37 28.27
CA ASN A 438 17.70 -23.84 29.33
C ASN A 438 19.15 -24.04 28.85
N ASN A 439 19.38 -24.32 27.56
CA ASN A 439 20.71 -24.49 26.97
C ASN A 439 20.88 -23.61 25.73
N THR A 440 21.47 -22.44 25.91
CA THR A 440 21.54 -21.39 24.88
C THR A 440 22.53 -21.67 23.75
N ASN A 441 23.42 -22.65 23.89
CA ASN A 441 24.52 -22.92 22.95
C ASN A 441 24.11 -23.70 21.69
N GLN A 442 22.88 -24.22 21.61
CA GLN A 442 22.39 -25.01 20.47
C GLN A 442 21.25 -24.35 19.68
N LEU A 443 20.76 -23.19 20.13
CA LEU A 443 19.67 -22.50 19.48
C LEU A 443 20.21 -21.56 18.40
N PHE A 444 19.99 -21.93 17.14
CA PHE A 444 20.14 -21.03 16.00
C PHE A 444 18.90 -20.14 15.92
N VAL A 445 19.10 -18.83 15.98
CA VAL A 445 18.06 -17.82 15.72
C VAL A 445 18.47 -17.14 14.43
N ALA A 446 17.58 -17.11 13.44
CA ALA A 446 17.85 -16.40 12.20
C ALA A 446 18.15 -14.93 12.53
N GLN A 447 19.26 -14.42 11.98
CA GLN A 447 19.64 -13.03 12.22
C GLN A 447 18.65 -12.12 11.50
N GLU A 448 18.05 -11.18 12.24
CA GLU A 448 17.27 -10.11 11.65
C GLU A 448 18.21 -9.19 10.85
N THR A 449 18.00 -9.12 9.54
CA THR A 449 18.79 -8.27 8.64
C THR A 449 18.18 -6.89 8.48
N PHE A 450 16.92 -6.72 8.88
CA PHE A 450 16.26 -5.42 8.82
C PHE A 450 16.78 -4.48 9.90
N ASP A 451 17.28 -3.32 9.47
CA ASP A 451 17.62 -2.19 10.33
C ASP A 451 16.77 -0.98 9.94
N GLY A 452 15.86 -0.57 10.82
CA GLY A 452 14.92 0.50 10.55
C GLY A 452 13.73 0.55 11.50
N THR A 453 12.68 1.22 11.03
CA THR A 453 11.39 1.32 11.74
C THR A 453 10.38 0.36 11.13
N ARG A 454 9.87 -0.56 11.96
CA ARG A 454 8.86 -1.55 11.54
C ARG A 454 7.48 -1.06 11.96
N LEU A 455 6.56 -1.00 11.01
CA LEU A 455 5.15 -0.71 11.23
C LEU A 455 4.38 -2.02 11.11
N VAL A 456 3.52 -2.31 12.08
CA VAL A 456 2.60 -3.45 12.03
C VAL A 456 1.19 -2.91 12.15
N PHE A 457 0.35 -3.22 11.17
CA PHE A 457 -1.05 -2.84 11.13
C PHE A 457 -1.89 -4.09 11.35
N GLU A 458 -2.81 -4.02 12.30
CA GLU A 458 -3.77 -5.08 12.58
C GLU A 458 -5.17 -4.49 12.62
N TRP A 459 -6.15 -5.19 12.06
CA TRP A 459 -7.54 -4.75 12.09
C TRP A 459 -8.44 -5.82 12.69
N ASN A 460 -9.53 -5.36 13.31
CA ASN A 460 -10.40 -6.26 14.07
C ASN A 460 -11.38 -7.04 13.19
N ASP A 461 -11.81 -6.48 12.06
CA ASP A 461 -12.85 -7.02 11.17
C ASP A 461 -12.30 -7.42 9.80
N GLY A 462 -12.27 -8.72 9.49
CA GLY A 462 -11.71 -9.24 8.25
C GLY A 462 -12.48 -8.87 6.98
N GLU A 463 -13.64 -8.22 7.07
CA GLU A 463 -14.35 -7.66 5.91
C GLU A 463 -13.95 -6.22 5.57
N ALA A 464 -13.15 -5.58 6.42
CA ALA A 464 -12.67 -4.22 6.24
C ALA A 464 -11.85 -4.07 4.95
N GLU A 465 -12.13 -3.00 4.22
CA GLU A 465 -11.40 -2.60 3.03
C GLU A 465 -10.91 -1.16 3.20
N PHE A 466 -9.66 -0.91 2.82
CA PHE A 466 -8.99 0.38 2.94
C PHE A 466 -7.73 0.43 2.08
N ASP A 467 -7.21 1.64 1.84
CA ASP A 467 -5.88 1.84 1.30
C ASP A 467 -4.98 2.48 2.35
N LEU A 468 -3.80 1.90 2.61
CA LEU A 468 -2.75 2.53 3.40
C LEU A 468 -1.74 3.21 2.48
N GLN A 469 -1.61 4.53 2.63
CA GLN A 469 -0.67 5.35 1.87
C GLN A 469 0.51 5.77 2.75
N PHE A 470 1.71 5.35 2.35
CA PHE A 470 2.97 5.63 3.02
C PHE A 470 3.69 6.76 2.30
N VAL A 471 3.69 7.96 2.89
CA VAL A 471 4.31 9.16 2.32
C VAL A 471 5.68 9.36 2.94
N ASN A 472 6.71 9.37 2.11
CA ASN A 472 8.09 9.57 2.52
C ASN A 472 8.42 11.06 2.76
N PRO A 473 9.60 11.38 3.34
CA PRO A 473 10.00 12.77 3.63
C PRO A 473 10.14 13.68 2.40
N GLU A 474 10.23 13.09 1.20
CA GLU A 474 10.33 13.78 -0.08
C GLU A 474 8.93 13.96 -0.74
N ASN A 475 7.86 13.72 0.03
CA ASN A 475 6.46 13.80 -0.38
C ASN A 475 6.05 12.81 -1.48
N GLN A 476 6.84 11.74 -1.70
CA GLN A 476 6.47 10.63 -2.55
C GLN A 476 5.72 9.57 -1.75
N TYR A 477 4.79 8.87 -2.39
CA TYR A 477 4.02 7.84 -1.71
C TYR A 477 4.07 6.48 -2.39
N TYR A 478 3.85 5.45 -1.57
CA TYR A 478 3.45 4.11 -1.97
C TYR A 478 2.10 3.81 -1.31
N SER A 479 1.17 3.20 -2.03
CA SER A 479 -0.13 2.80 -1.49
C SER A 479 -0.26 1.28 -1.53
N TRP A 480 -0.54 0.68 -0.37
CA TRP A 480 -1.04 -0.69 -0.30
C TRP A 480 -2.56 -0.63 -0.32
N LYS A 481 -3.14 -1.19 -1.38
CA LYS A 481 -4.59 -1.27 -1.53
C LYS A 481 -5.12 -2.55 -0.91
N HIS A 482 -6.10 -2.47 -0.04
CA HIS A 482 -6.71 -3.63 0.61
C HIS A 482 -8.22 -3.59 0.32
N SER A 483 -8.60 -4.06 -0.87
CA SER A 483 -9.98 -4.10 -1.33
C SER A 483 -10.22 -5.35 -2.17
N LEU A 484 -11.46 -5.88 -2.20
CA LEU A 484 -11.79 -6.98 -3.12
C LEU A 484 -11.70 -6.56 -4.59
N TYR A 485 -11.73 -5.26 -4.88
CA TYR A 485 -11.53 -4.75 -6.22
C TYR A 485 -10.09 -4.95 -6.70
N ASP A 486 -9.13 -4.45 -5.92
CA ASP A 486 -7.71 -4.41 -6.28
C ASP A 486 -6.95 -5.69 -5.90
N ASN A 487 -7.30 -6.33 -4.77
CA ASN A 487 -6.49 -7.40 -4.15
C ASN A 487 -7.33 -8.56 -3.57
N GLU A 488 -8.31 -9.05 -4.34
CA GLU A 488 -9.17 -10.19 -3.96
C GLU A 488 -8.39 -11.41 -3.46
N ASN A 489 -7.29 -11.77 -4.14
CA ASN A 489 -6.48 -12.93 -3.78
C ASN A 489 -5.79 -12.78 -2.42
N GLU A 490 -5.38 -11.57 -2.04
CA GLU A 490 -4.75 -11.31 -0.74
C GLU A 490 -5.79 -11.40 0.38
N ILE A 491 -6.96 -10.77 0.21
CA ILE A 491 -8.06 -10.84 1.19
C ILE A 491 -8.57 -12.28 1.35
N MET A 492 -8.69 -13.03 0.25
CA MET A 492 -9.09 -14.43 0.32
C MET A 492 -8.07 -15.30 1.05
N ARG A 493 -6.77 -15.05 0.86
CA ARG A 493 -5.70 -15.72 1.62
C ARG A 493 -5.81 -15.39 3.11
N GLU A 494 -5.91 -14.11 3.47
CA GLU A 494 -6.12 -13.65 4.85
C GLU A 494 -7.28 -14.39 5.53
N LYS A 495 -8.41 -14.50 4.83
CA LYS A 495 -9.59 -15.23 5.31
C LYS A 495 -9.36 -16.72 5.42
N ASP A 496 -8.69 -17.35 4.44
CA ASP A 496 -8.45 -18.79 4.44
C ASP A 496 -7.50 -19.21 5.58
N PHE A 497 -6.50 -18.38 5.90
CA PHE A 497 -5.52 -18.62 7.00
C PHE A 497 -5.91 -17.97 8.34
N GLY A 498 -6.94 -17.12 8.36
CA GLY A 498 -7.48 -16.49 9.56
C GLY A 498 -6.53 -15.45 10.17
N TYR A 499 -6.09 -14.48 9.36
CA TYR A 499 -5.29 -13.35 9.86
C TYR A 499 -5.69 -11.99 9.29
N ASN A 500 -5.39 -10.93 10.05
CA ASN A 500 -5.73 -9.55 9.74
C ASN A 500 -4.58 -8.64 10.20
N VAL A 501 -3.39 -8.91 9.66
CA VAL A 501 -2.14 -8.22 9.99
C VAL A 501 -1.30 -8.00 8.73
N LYS A 502 -0.67 -6.83 8.66
CA LYS A 502 0.30 -6.48 7.62
C LYS A 502 1.48 -5.75 8.25
N GLU A 503 2.70 -6.06 7.81
CA GLU A 503 3.87 -5.28 8.17
C GLU A 503 4.35 -4.40 7.01
N TYR A 504 4.87 -3.23 7.36
CA TYR A 504 5.59 -2.33 6.46
C TYR A 504 6.92 -1.95 7.10
N LEU A 505 8.01 -2.14 6.34
CA LEU A 505 9.37 -1.95 6.81
C LEU A 505 9.94 -0.66 6.22
N ILE A 506 10.23 0.31 7.07
CA ILE A 506 10.90 1.54 6.67
C ILE A 506 12.38 1.40 7.02
N ASP A 507 13.21 1.22 5.99
CA ASP A 507 14.65 1.19 6.16
C ASP A 507 15.22 2.58 6.52
N ASN A 508 16.50 2.59 6.91
CA ASN A 508 17.21 3.82 7.28
C ASN A 508 17.75 4.60 6.06
N SER A 509 17.38 4.25 4.82
CA SER A 509 17.92 4.90 3.62
C SER A 509 17.39 6.32 3.42
N LEU A 510 16.15 6.57 3.86
CA LEU A 510 15.46 7.87 3.75
C LEU A 510 15.02 8.36 5.15
N PRO A 511 15.95 8.94 5.93
CA PRO A 511 15.62 9.49 7.23
C PRO A 511 14.73 10.71 7.11
N GLY A 512 13.76 10.84 8.01
CA GLY A 512 12.87 11.99 8.04
C GLY A 512 11.52 11.66 8.66
N THR A 513 10.52 12.47 8.36
CA THR A 513 9.16 12.23 8.82
C THR A 513 8.37 11.55 7.71
N TRP A 514 7.90 10.35 8.01
CA TRP A 514 6.98 9.60 7.17
C TRP A 514 5.55 9.84 7.66
N ALA A 515 4.62 10.06 6.75
CA ALA A 515 3.19 10.18 7.07
C ALA A 515 2.46 8.93 6.57
N ILE A 516 1.59 8.39 7.43
CA ILE A 516 0.74 7.25 7.12
C ILE A 516 -0.68 7.78 6.99
N ASN A 517 -1.25 7.67 5.80
CA ASN A 517 -2.62 8.06 5.51
C ASN A 517 -3.47 6.83 5.23
N ILE A 518 -4.80 6.99 5.36
CA ILE A 518 -5.77 5.94 5.05
C ILE A 518 -6.97 6.47 4.27
N THR A 519 -7.44 5.66 3.34
CA THR A 519 -8.77 5.77 2.74
C THR A 519 -9.57 4.53 3.13
N TYR A 520 -10.63 4.65 3.90
CA TYR A 520 -11.46 3.51 4.32
C TYR A 520 -12.66 3.33 3.38
N TYR A 521 -12.96 2.10 2.96
CA TYR A 521 -14.09 1.79 2.07
C TYR A 521 -15.27 1.13 2.82
N GLY A 522 -15.05 0.69 4.05
CA GLY A 522 -16.05 0.00 4.87
C GLY A 522 -15.72 -1.46 5.11
N ASN A 523 -16.58 -2.14 5.86
CA ASN A 523 -16.43 -3.55 6.23
C ASN A 523 -17.67 -4.39 5.88
N LYS A 524 -18.50 -3.90 4.94
CA LYS A 524 -19.75 -4.52 4.50
C LYS A 524 -20.82 -4.70 5.60
N SER A 525 -20.53 -4.38 6.87
CA SER A 525 -21.41 -4.61 8.03
C SER A 525 -22.05 -3.34 8.61
N LEU A 526 -21.92 -2.18 7.95
CA LEU A 526 -22.40 -0.85 8.42
C LEU A 526 -21.88 -0.48 9.83
N THR A 527 -20.84 -1.16 10.31
CA THR A 527 -20.18 -0.92 11.58
C THR A 527 -18.80 -0.29 11.35
N PRO A 528 -18.22 0.37 12.35
CA PRO A 528 -16.84 0.83 12.26
C PRO A 528 -15.86 -0.32 12.38
N THR A 529 -14.68 -0.13 11.79
CA THR A 529 -13.50 -1.01 11.94
C THR A 529 -12.49 -0.33 12.86
N TYR A 530 -11.82 -1.10 13.70
CA TYR A 530 -10.70 -0.62 14.52
C TYR A 530 -9.39 -1.12 13.91
N LEU A 531 -8.52 -0.17 13.57
CA LEU A 531 -7.18 -0.41 13.07
C LEU A 531 -6.18 -0.08 14.18
N LYS A 532 -5.37 -1.05 14.58
CA LYS A 532 -4.23 -0.88 15.48
C LYS A 532 -2.96 -0.76 14.64
N ALA A 533 -2.18 0.28 14.87
CA ALA A 533 -0.84 0.42 14.34
C ALA A 533 0.17 0.32 15.48
N THR A 534 1.13 -0.60 15.37
CA THR A 534 2.27 -0.71 16.28
C THR A 534 3.55 -0.29 15.55
N VAL A 535 4.19 0.74 16.08
CA VAL A 535 5.46 1.28 15.58
C VAL A 535 6.58 0.70 16.42
N TYR A 536 7.51 0.00 15.80
CA TYR A 536 8.72 -0.52 16.45
C TYR A 536 9.95 0.28 16.00
N HIS A 537 10.72 0.76 16.96
CA HIS A 537 12.03 1.36 16.77
C HIS A 537 13.11 0.42 17.29
N ASN A 538 14.27 0.38 16.61
CA ASN A 538 15.40 -0.51 16.95
C ASN A 538 14.97 -1.99 17.10
N TYR A 539 14.10 -2.45 16.20
CA TYR A 539 13.53 -3.80 16.26
C TYR A 539 14.62 -4.87 16.28
N GLY A 540 14.46 -5.89 17.13
CA GLY A 540 15.45 -6.96 17.30
C GLY A 540 16.61 -6.63 18.24
N THR A 541 16.71 -5.39 18.74
CA THR A 541 17.79 -4.99 19.65
C THR A 541 17.31 -4.87 21.10
N ARG A 542 18.23 -4.86 22.07
CA ARG A 542 17.90 -4.57 23.48
C ARG A 542 17.34 -3.16 23.70
N ALA A 543 17.53 -2.25 22.74
CA ALA A 543 16.99 -0.89 22.76
C ALA A 543 15.65 -0.79 22.00
N GLN A 544 15.02 -1.93 21.69
CA GLN A 544 13.72 -1.97 21.03
C GLN A 544 12.69 -1.19 21.84
N GLN A 545 11.99 -0.28 21.17
CA GLN A 545 10.85 0.44 21.71
C GLN A 545 9.64 0.20 20.81
N LYS A 546 8.45 0.19 21.40
CA LYS A 546 7.20 0.12 20.65
C LYS A 546 6.19 1.15 21.12
N GLU A 547 5.43 1.67 20.18
CA GLU A 547 4.28 2.54 20.42
C GLU A 547 3.06 1.94 19.72
N THR A 548 1.91 1.92 20.39
CA THR A 548 0.64 1.43 19.84
C THR A 548 -0.33 2.58 19.68
N LYS A 549 -1.01 2.65 18.54
CA LYS A 549 -2.05 3.64 18.22
C LYS A 549 -3.27 2.91 17.68
N VAL A 550 -4.47 3.35 18.06
CA VAL A 550 -5.72 2.72 17.62
C VAL A 550 -6.64 3.75 16.97
N PHE A 551 -7.16 3.39 15.80
CA PHE A 551 -7.98 4.27 14.98
C PHE A 551 -9.33 3.62 14.71
N LYS A 552 -10.41 4.35 15.01
CA LYS A 552 -11.77 3.97 14.65
C LYS A 552 -12.09 4.47 13.24
N LEU A 553 -12.11 3.56 12.29
CA LEU A 553 -12.44 3.80 10.89
C LEU A 553 -13.95 3.76 10.68
N SER A 554 -14.53 4.89 10.27
CA SER A 554 -15.98 5.03 10.06
C SER A 554 -16.33 5.92 8.87
N LEU A 555 -15.53 6.97 8.62
CA LEU A 555 -15.67 7.82 7.46
C LEU A 555 -15.15 7.10 6.21
N LYS A 556 -15.99 6.99 5.19
CA LYS A 556 -15.70 6.23 3.96
C LYS A 556 -15.29 7.13 2.81
N ASP A 557 -14.50 6.59 1.89
CA ASP A 557 -14.15 7.18 0.60
C ASP A 557 -13.41 8.53 0.70
N VAL A 558 -12.72 8.77 1.83
CA VAL A 558 -11.91 9.97 2.01
C VAL A 558 -10.56 9.66 2.65
N ASN A 559 -9.50 10.18 2.02
CA ASN A 559 -8.13 10.06 2.47
C ASN A 559 -7.82 11.04 3.63
N HIS A 560 -7.22 10.55 4.70
CA HIS A 560 -6.78 11.36 5.82
C HIS A 560 -5.55 10.76 6.53
N GLU A 561 -4.78 11.62 7.20
CA GLU A 561 -3.59 11.21 7.94
C GLU A 561 -3.97 10.49 9.24
N LEU A 562 -3.40 9.30 9.46
CA LEU A 562 -3.51 8.57 10.71
C LEU A 562 -2.46 9.06 11.72
N PHE A 563 -1.18 8.99 11.34
CA PHE A 563 -0.07 9.42 12.17
C PHE A 563 1.20 9.67 11.35
N LYS A 564 2.18 10.30 12.01
CA LYS A 564 3.53 10.47 11.49
C LYS A 564 4.51 9.66 12.31
N VAL A 565 5.52 9.11 11.65
CA VAL A 565 6.64 8.43 12.28
C VAL A 565 7.95 9.07 11.84
N ARG A 566 8.84 9.33 12.79
CA ARG A 566 10.16 9.89 12.51
C ARG A 566 11.19 8.77 12.45
N THR A 567 11.86 8.65 11.32
CA THR A 567 13.01 7.76 11.16
C THR A 567 14.29 8.58 11.34
N THR A 568 15.19 8.09 12.18
CA THR A 568 16.54 8.65 12.32
C THR A 568 17.47 7.90 11.37
N GLY A 569 18.36 8.63 10.69
CA GLY A 569 19.40 7.97 9.92
C GLY A 569 20.24 7.15 10.89
N GLY A 570 20.30 5.84 10.69
CA GLY A 570 21.23 4.99 11.42
C GLY A 570 22.62 5.61 11.30
N VAL A 571 23.29 5.81 12.42
CA VAL A 571 24.74 6.06 12.37
C VAL A 571 25.31 4.81 11.74
N ILE A 572 25.71 4.92 10.46
CA ILE A 572 26.51 3.89 9.81
C ILE A 572 27.84 3.87 10.58
N THR A 573 27.91 3.07 11.63
CA THR A 573 29.21 2.63 12.14
C THR A 573 29.79 1.76 11.03
N LYS A 574 30.71 2.38 10.27
CA LYS A 574 31.58 1.72 9.31
C LYS A 574 32.32 0.54 9.93
#